data_AF-A0A7Y6FHP4-F1
#
_entry.id   AF-A0A7Y6FHP4-F1
#
_cell.length_a   1.000
_cell.length_b   1.000
_cell.length_c   1.000
_cell.angle_alpha   90.00
_cell.angle_beta   90.00
_cell.angle_gamma   90.00
#
_symmetry.space_group_name_H-M   'P 1'
#
loop_
_entity.id
_entity.type
_entity.pdbx_description
1 polymer ?
#
loop_
_entity_poly.entity_id
_entity_poly.type
_entity_poly.pdbx_seq_one_letter_code
_entity_poly.pdbx_strand_id
1 'polypeptide(L)'
;MTSTTDTPGTPSSPASPEGYGQLRAQLATLATEAFRPELAEIDRLSTAEIARLMNGEDATVPAAVAERLPEIAAAIDAAAERMARGGRLIYAGAGTAGRLGVLDASECPPTFNTDPSEVVGLIAGGPSAMVKAVEGAEDSKELAAADLDALKLTADDTVVGISASGRTPYAIGAVEHARTQGALTVGLSCNAGSALAAAAEHGLEIVTGPELLTGSTRLKAGTAQKLVLNMISTITMIRLGKTYGNLMVDVRASNEKLRARSRHIVSLATGASDAEIEAALAATDGEVKHAILVILGRVDAATAAERLAESDGHLRKALNAEPTTAT
;
A
#
# COMPACT_ATOMS: atom_id res chain seq x y z
N MET A 1 42.73 -11.44 -6.10
CA MET A 1 42.56 -12.35 -7.26
C MET A 1 41.81 -13.58 -6.80
N THR A 2 40.50 -13.59 -6.96
CA THR A 2 39.67 -14.81 -7.10
C THR A 2 38.42 -14.36 -7.84
N SER A 3 38.41 -14.64 -9.13
CA SER A 3 37.34 -14.38 -10.07
C SER A 3 36.20 -15.38 -9.81
N THR A 4 35.02 -14.87 -9.48
CA THR A 4 33.77 -15.62 -9.59
C THR A 4 33.16 -15.27 -10.93
N THR A 5 33.14 -16.25 -11.81
CA THR A 5 32.52 -16.22 -13.13
C THR A 5 30.99 -16.14 -12.98
N ASP A 6 30.41 -15.05 -13.49
CA ASP A 6 28.98 -14.92 -13.75
C ASP A 6 28.57 -15.96 -14.80
N THR A 7 27.74 -16.92 -14.41
CA THR A 7 27.04 -17.81 -15.35
C THR A 7 25.84 -17.06 -15.92
N PRO A 8 25.71 -16.91 -17.24
CA PRO A 8 24.52 -16.31 -17.84
C PRO A 8 23.30 -17.18 -17.52
N GLY A 9 22.24 -16.56 -17.00
CA GLY A 9 20.95 -17.21 -16.78
C GLY A 9 20.45 -17.84 -18.08
N THR A 10 19.95 -19.07 -17.96
CA THR A 10 19.35 -19.80 -19.08
C THR A 10 18.13 -19.02 -19.58
N PRO A 11 18.03 -18.67 -20.87
CA PRO A 11 16.85 -17.99 -21.38
C PRO A 11 15.61 -18.85 -21.14
N SER A 12 14.52 -18.22 -20.72
CA SER A 12 13.22 -18.88 -20.59
C SER A 12 12.89 -19.59 -21.90
N SER A 13 12.41 -20.84 -21.80
CA SER A 13 12.01 -21.61 -22.97
C SER A 13 10.98 -20.79 -23.76
N PRO A 14 11.16 -20.59 -25.08
CA PRO A 14 10.20 -19.82 -25.87
C PRO A 14 8.83 -20.47 -25.75
N ALA A 15 7.81 -19.65 -25.50
CA ALA A 15 6.42 -20.09 -25.49
C ALA A 15 6.15 -20.86 -26.79
N SER A 16 5.47 -22.01 -26.69
CA SER A 16 5.08 -22.78 -27.87
C SER A 16 4.31 -21.87 -28.85
N PRO A 17 4.38 -22.12 -30.17
CA PRO A 17 3.68 -21.30 -31.16
C PRO A 17 2.18 -21.11 -30.86
N GLU A 18 1.55 -22.12 -30.25
CA GLU A 18 0.17 -22.07 -29.75
C GLU A 18 0.00 -21.14 -28.54
N GLY A 19 0.91 -21.19 -27.56
CA GLY A 19 0.90 -20.31 -26.39
C GLY A 19 1.16 -18.84 -26.76
N TYR A 20 2.05 -18.58 -27.71
CA TYR A 20 2.29 -17.22 -28.23
C TYR A 20 1.07 -16.66 -28.98
N GLY A 21 0.37 -17.49 -29.76
CA GLY A 21 -0.87 -17.11 -30.45
C GLY A 21 -1.99 -16.71 -29.50
N GLN A 22 -2.17 -17.48 -28.41
CA GLN A 22 -3.16 -17.18 -27.37
C GLN A 22 -2.82 -15.89 -26.61
N LEU A 23 -1.55 -15.69 -26.25
CA LEU A 23 -1.08 -14.48 -25.58
C LEU A 23 -1.36 -13.22 -26.41
N ARG A 24 -1.09 -13.26 -27.73
CA ARG A 24 -1.40 -12.16 -28.65
C ARG A 24 -2.90 -11.86 -28.73
N ALA A 25 -3.74 -12.89 -28.81
CA ALA A 25 -5.18 -12.72 -28.84
C ALA A 25 -5.70 -12.08 -27.54
N GLN A 26 -5.16 -12.49 -26.39
CA GLN A 26 -5.52 -11.93 -25.09
C GLN A 26 -5.06 -10.48 -24.94
N LEU A 27 -3.84 -10.14 -25.37
CA LEU A 27 -3.32 -8.77 -25.34
C LEU A 27 -4.23 -7.81 -26.12
N ALA A 28 -4.75 -8.24 -27.27
CA ALA A 28 -5.62 -7.41 -28.11
C ALA A 28 -6.96 -7.02 -27.45
N THR A 29 -7.37 -7.70 -26.38
CA THR A 29 -8.62 -7.40 -25.66
C THR A 29 -8.42 -6.50 -24.45
N LEU A 30 -7.18 -6.23 -24.03
CA LEU A 30 -6.89 -5.44 -22.83
C LEU A 30 -6.97 -3.95 -23.12
N ALA A 31 -7.71 -3.21 -22.28
CA ALA A 31 -7.77 -1.75 -22.39
C ALA A 31 -6.38 -1.13 -22.19
N THR A 32 -5.55 -1.70 -21.31
CA THR A 32 -4.17 -1.26 -21.06
C THR A 32 -3.25 -1.36 -22.28
N GLU A 33 -3.60 -2.18 -23.27
CA GLU A 33 -2.81 -2.42 -24.49
C GLU A 33 -3.45 -1.78 -25.74
N ALA A 34 -4.60 -1.10 -25.59
CA ALA A 34 -5.36 -0.58 -26.71
C ALA A 34 -4.64 0.60 -27.39
N PHE A 35 -4.61 0.57 -28.71
CA PHE A 35 -4.12 1.67 -29.54
C PHE A 35 -5.19 2.75 -29.73
N ARG A 36 -4.78 4.02 -29.73
CA ARG A 36 -5.66 5.18 -29.89
C ARG A 36 -5.33 5.95 -31.18
N PRO A 37 -6.12 5.79 -32.25
CA PRO A 37 -5.85 6.44 -33.54
C PRO A 37 -5.74 7.96 -33.49
N GLU A 38 -6.48 8.59 -32.59
CA GLU A 38 -6.46 10.04 -32.36
C GLU A 38 -5.14 10.55 -31.76
N LEU A 39 -4.30 9.66 -31.21
CA LEU A 39 -2.97 9.96 -30.66
C LEU A 39 -1.83 9.38 -31.51
N ALA A 40 -2.11 8.86 -32.71
CA ALA A 40 -1.13 8.18 -33.55
C ALA A 40 0.11 9.05 -33.86
N GLU A 41 -0.08 10.36 -33.95
CA GLU A 41 0.94 11.35 -34.32
C GLU A 41 1.35 12.24 -33.12
N ILE A 42 1.20 11.74 -31.89
CA ILE A 42 1.52 12.50 -30.65
C ILE A 42 2.98 12.99 -30.62
N ASP A 43 3.89 12.30 -31.29
CA ASP A 43 5.31 12.63 -31.43
C ASP A 43 5.57 13.86 -32.30
N ARG A 44 4.57 14.34 -33.05
CA ARG A 44 4.65 15.53 -33.91
C ARG A 44 4.10 16.79 -33.25
N LEU A 45 3.47 16.65 -32.09
CA LEU A 45 2.93 17.77 -31.32
C LEU A 45 4.04 18.53 -30.61
N SER A 46 3.77 19.79 -30.27
CA SER A 46 4.67 20.53 -29.40
C SER A 46 4.70 19.93 -27.99
N THR A 47 5.81 20.10 -27.29
CA THR A 47 5.95 19.66 -25.88
C THR A 47 4.79 20.15 -25.00
N ALA A 48 4.32 21.38 -25.22
CA ALA A 48 3.22 21.97 -24.45
C ALA A 48 1.86 21.28 -24.72
N GLU A 49 1.63 20.82 -25.94
CA GLU A 49 0.43 20.06 -26.30
C GLU A 49 0.48 18.65 -25.72
N ILE A 50 1.64 17.97 -25.81
CA ILE A 50 1.84 16.64 -25.20
C ILE A 50 1.60 16.71 -23.68
N ALA A 51 2.14 17.74 -23.01
CA ALA A 51 1.93 17.94 -21.57
C ALA A 51 0.45 18.18 -21.21
N ARG A 52 -0.28 18.97 -22.02
CA ARG A 52 -1.72 19.18 -21.81
C ARG A 52 -2.52 17.90 -22.02
N LEU A 53 -2.20 17.10 -23.04
CA LEU A 53 -2.84 15.81 -23.29
C LEU A 53 -2.59 14.86 -22.13
N MET A 54 -1.34 14.71 -21.69
CA MET A 54 -0.99 13.86 -20.55
C MET A 54 -1.73 14.28 -19.28
N ASN A 55 -1.78 15.57 -18.97
CA ASN A 55 -2.51 16.06 -17.79
C ASN A 55 -4.03 15.84 -17.90
N GLY A 56 -4.61 15.97 -19.10
CA GLY A 56 -6.01 15.65 -19.35
C GLY A 56 -6.33 14.18 -19.09
N GLU A 57 -5.42 13.27 -19.47
CA GLU A 57 -5.51 11.84 -19.15
C GLU A 57 -5.42 11.60 -17.63
N ASP A 58 -4.45 12.21 -16.95
CA ASP A 58 -4.25 12.06 -15.51
C ASP A 58 -5.49 12.50 -14.70
N ALA A 59 -6.19 13.54 -15.16
CA ALA A 59 -7.40 14.06 -14.51
C ALA A 59 -8.56 13.04 -14.46
N THR A 60 -8.53 12.01 -15.31
CA THR A 60 -9.56 10.94 -15.33
C THR A 60 -9.35 9.89 -14.22
N VAL A 61 -8.12 9.76 -13.71
CA VAL A 61 -7.74 8.67 -12.81
C VAL A 61 -8.49 8.72 -11.46
N PRO A 62 -8.64 9.87 -10.78
CA PRO A 62 -9.40 9.92 -9.53
C PRO A 62 -10.86 9.51 -9.67
N ALA A 63 -11.50 9.79 -10.83
CA ALA A 63 -12.87 9.37 -11.08
C ALA A 63 -12.99 7.84 -11.21
N ALA A 64 -12.06 7.19 -11.91
CA ALA A 64 -12.02 5.72 -11.99
C ALA A 64 -11.81 5.07 -10.61
N VAL A 65 -11.02 5.68 -9.73
CA VAL A 65 -10.89 5.23 -8.33
C VAL A 65 -12.20 5.46 -7.56
N ALA A 66 -12.84 6.62 -7.75
CA ALA A 66 -14.08 6.98 -7.06
C ALA A 66 -15.23 5.97 -7.33
N GLU A 67 -15.30 5.44 -8.55
CA GLU A 67 -16.29 4.42 -8.95
C GLU A 67 -16.17 3.10 -8.18
N ARG A 68 -15.02 2.82 -7.57
CA ARG A 68 -14.71 1.56 -6.88
C ARG A 68 -14.52 1.73 -5.37
N LEU A 69 -14.90 2.89 -4.82
CA LEU A 69 -14.77 3.18 -3.39
C LEU A 69 -15.48 2.16 -2.48
N PRO A 70 -16.68 1.65 -2.80
CA PRO A 70 -17.32 0.64 -1.96
C PRO A 70 -16.48 -0.64 -1.81
N GLU A 71 -15.91 -1.14 -2.92
CA GLU A 71 -15.05 -2.34 -2.91
C GLU A 71 -13.71 -2.07 -2.24
N ILE A 72 -13.11 -0.90 -2.49
CA ILE A 72 -11.88 -0.47 -1.81
C ILE A 72 -12.11 -0.41 -0.30
N ALA A 73 -13.20 0.22 0.15
CA ALA A 73 -13.52 0.34 1.58
C ALA A 73 -13.73 -1.04 2.23
N ALA A 74 -14.42 -1.96 1.55
CA ALA A 74 -14.61 -3.32 2.07
C ALA A 74 -13.28 -4.09 2.23
N ALA A 75 -12.38 -3.98 1.24
CA ALA A 75 -11.05 -4.60 1.33
C ALA A 75 -10.22 -4.02 2.47
N ILE A 76 -10.31 -2.70 2.69
CA ILE A 76 -9.61 -1.99 3.76
C ILE A 76 -10.11 -2.39 5.13
N ASP A 77 -11.42 -2.49 5.31
CA ASP A 77 -12.00 -2.89 6.59
C ASP A 77 -11.57 -4.31 6.96
N ALA A 78 -11.58 -5.24 6.01
CA ALA A 78 -11.08 -6.59 6.20
C ALA A 78 -9.56 -6.63 6.51
N ALA A 79 -8.76 -5.80 5.84
CA ALA A 79 -7.32 -5.68 6.11
C ALA A 79 -7.05 -5.09 7.51
N ALA A 80 -7.82 -4.09 7.94
CA ALA A 80 -7.71 -3.50 9.27
C ALA A 80 -8.06 -4.51 10.36
N GLU A 81 -9.09 -5.33 10.16
CA GLU A 81 -9.44 -6.41 11.10
C GLU A 81 -8.31 -7.43 11.24
N ARG A 82 -7.65 -7.79 10.14
CA ARG A 82 -6.49 -8.70 10.08
C ARG A 82 -5.30 -8.12 10.85
N MET A 83 -4.94 -6.87 10.57
CA MET A 83 -3.85 -6.17 11.26
C MET A 83 -4.13 -5.96 12.75
N ALA A 84 -5.39 -5.72 13.15
CA ALA A 84 -5.76 -5.60 14.56
C ALA A 84 -5.51 -6.89 15.37
N ARG A 85 -5.40 -8.06 14.70
CA ARG A 85 -5.02 -9.33 15.33
C ARG A 85 -3.51 -9.61 15.29
N GLY A 86 -2.71 -8.65 14.84
CA GLY A 86 -1.26 -8.77 14.70
C GLY A 86 -0.79 -9.29 13.33
N GLY A 87 -1.70 -9.37 12.34
CA GLY A 87 -1.35 -9.67 10.97
C GLY A 87 -0.64 -8.50 10.26
N ARG A 88 0.00 -8.79 9.12
CA ARG A 88 0.70 -7.81 8.30
C ARG A 88 -0.04 -7.49 7.01
N LEU A 89 0.26 -6.35 6.43
CA LEU A 89 -0.16 -5.96 5.09
C LEU A 89 0.99 -6.15 4.10
N ILE A 90 0.84 -7.04 3.12
CA ILE A 90 1.90 -7.44 2.20
C ILE A 90 1.49 -7.11 0.77
N TYR A 91 2.23 -6.21 0.12
CA TYR A 91 2.07 -5.91 -1.31
C TYR A 91 2.96 -6.84 -2.14
N ALA A 92 2.45 -7.37 -3.26
CA ALA A 92 3.21 -8.21 -4.17
C ALA A 92 2.94 -7.85 -5.62
N GLY A 93 4.00 -7.48 -6.36
CA GLY A 93 3.88 -7.14 -7.78
C GLY A 93 5.22 -7.15 -8.51
N ALA A 94 5.17 -6.91 -9.81
CA ALA A 94 6.36 -6.81 -10.66
C ALA A 94 6.51 -5.40 -11.24
N GLY A 95 7.73 -5.03 -11.64
CA GLY A 95 8.00 -3.75 -12.30
C GLY A 95 7.46 -2.55 -11.52
N THR A 96 6.72 -1.66 -12.20
CA THR A 96 6.14 -0.47 -11.58
C THR A 96 5.19 -0.82 -10.42
N ALA A 97 4.36 -1.85 -10.56
CA ALA A 97 3.41 -2.27 -9.54
C ALA A 97 4.13 -2.70 -8.24
N GLY A 98 5.17 -3.53 -8.35
CA GLY A 98 5.99 -3.92 -7.21
C GLY A 98 6.71 -2.73 -6.57
N ARG A 99 7.24 -1.79 -7.37
CA ARG A 99 7.88 -0.57 -6.86
C ARG A 99 6.91 0.34 -6.10
N LEU A 100 5.66 0.46 -6.56
CA LEU A 100 4.63 1.23 -5.87
C LEU A 100 4.23 0.58 -4.53
N GLY A 101 4.16 -0.76 -4.48
CA GLY A 101 3.98 -1.48 -3.21
C GLY A 101 5.11 -1.22 -2.22
N VAL A 102 6.37 -1.29 -2.68
CA VAL A 102 7.55 -0.95 -1.84
C VAL A 102 7.53 0.51 -1.39
N LEU A 103 7.16 1.44 -2.27
CA LEU A 103 7.03 2.86 -1.94
C LEU A 103 6.04 3.08 -0.79
N ASP A 104 4.81 2.60 -0.93
CA ASP A 104 3.77 2.78 0.09
C ASP A 104 4.15 2.12 1.44
N ALA A 105 4.69 0.91 1.39
CA ALA A 105 5.21 0.21 2.58
C ALA A 105 6.31 1.02 3.30
N SER A 106 7.26 1.60 2.54
CA SER A 106 8.37 2.37 3.10
C SER A 106 7.94 3.68 3.78
N GLU A 107 6.77 4.20 3.42
CA GLU A 107 6.21 5.43 4.00
C GLU A 107 5.42 5.13 5.29
N CYS A 108 5.07 3.88 5.58
CA CYS A 108 4.30 3.51 6.77
C CYS A 108 5.05 3.76 8.09
N PRO A 109 6.34 3.35 8.27
CA PRO A 109 7.07 3.61 9.50
C PRO A 109 7.22 5.10 9.85
N PRO A 110 7.69 5.99 8.96
CA PRO A 110 7.84 7.41 9.30
C PRO A 110 6.51 8.17 9.45
N THR A 111 5.40 7.62 8.95
CA THR A 111 4.07 8.27 8.97
C THR A 111 3.24 7.82 10.17
N PHE A 112 3.19 6.53 10.44
CA PHE A 112 2.32 5.91 11.44
C PHE A 112 3.07 5.22 12.58
N ASN A 113 4.40 5.37 12.62
CA ASN A 113 5.28 4.75 13.63
C ASN A 113 5.06 3.23 13.72
N THR A 114 4.89 2.60 12.56
CA THR A 114 4.78 1.15 12.42
C THR A 114 6.17 0.51 12.45
N ASP A 115 6.23 -0.74 12.89
CA ASP A 115 7.40 -1.57 12.65
C ASP A 115 7.51 -1.85 11.14
N PRO A 116 8.71 -1.80 10.53
CA PRO A 116 8.88 -2.06 9.10
C PRO A 116 8.38 -3.43 8.62
N SER A 117 8.12 -4.38 9.53
CA SER A 117 7.54 -5.69 9.21
C SER A 117 6.01 -5.69 9.17
N GLU A 118 5.32 -4.65 9.65
CA GLU A 118 3.84 -4.57 9.64
C GLU A 118 3.29 -4.31 8.23
N VAL A 119 4.02 -3.55 7.40
CA VAL A 119 3.66 -3.29 6.00
C VAL A 119 4.87 -3.58 5.12
N VAL A 120 4.75 -4.55 4.21
CA VAL A 120 5.87 -5.09 3.44
C VAL A 120 5.59 -5.01 1.94
N GLY A 121 6.56 -4.52 1.16
CA GLY A 121 6.51 -4.55 -0.29
C GLY A 121 7.41 -5.64 -0.87
N LEU A 122 6.83 -6.60 -1.58
CA LEU A 122 7.51 -7.60 -2.39
C LEU A 122 7.50 -7.18 -3.86
N ILE A 123 8.68 -7.25 -4.47
CA ILE A 123 8.89 -6.98 -5.89
C ILE A 123 9.52 -8.20 -6.56
N ALA A 124 8.90 -8.69 -7.63
CA ALA A 124 9.42 -9.79 -8.43
C ALA A 124 10.87 -9.50 -8.88
N GLY A 125 11.78 -10.43 -8.61
CA GLY A 125 13.21 -10.27 -8.86
C GLY A 125 13.99 -9.65 -7.69
N GLY A 126 13.34 -9.43 -6.55
CA GLY A 126 13.96 -9.02 -5.28
C GLY A 126 14.46 -7.58 -5.25
N PRO A 127 15.26 -7.19 -4.25
CA PRO A 127 15.67 -5.80 -4.03
C PRO A 127 16.36 -5.12 -5.22
N SER A 128 17.10 -5.87 -6.06
CA SER A 128 17.69 -5.32 -7.29
C SER A 128 16.66 -4.80 -8.29
N ALA A 129 15.45 -5.37 -8.28
CA ALA A 129 14.36 -4.97 -9.15
C ALA A 129 13.87 -3.52 -8.87
N MET A 130 14.20 -2.96 -7.71
CA MET A 130 13.89 -1.57 -7.37
C MET A 130 14.56 -0.58 -8.30
N VAL A 131 15.80 -0.86 -8.72
CA VAL A 131 16.63 0.07 -9.51
C VAL A 131 16.91 -0.42 -10.93
N LYS A 132 16.71 -1.72 -11.21
CA LYS A 132 16.91 -2.32 -12.54
C LYS A 132 15.72 -3.23 -12.86
N ALA A 133 15.31 -3.33 -14.13
CA ALA A 133 14.35 -4.36 -14.50
C ALA A 133 15.00 -5.74 -14.44
N VAL A 134 14.25 -6.75 -13.97
CA VAL A 134 14.69 -8.15 -13.96
C VAL A 134 13.75 -8.91 -14.89
N GLU A 135 14.30 -9.35 -16.02
CA GLU A 135 13.53 -10.03 -17.07
C GLU A 135 13.05 -11.41 -16.60
N GLY A 136 11.80 -11.78 -16.93
CA GLY A 136 11.19 -13.07 -16.62
C GLY A 136 10.75 -13.28 -15.17
N ALA A 137 11.12 -12.39 -14.23
CA ALA A 137 10.70 -12.52 -12.83
C ALA A 137 9.17 -12.39 -12.65
N GLU A 138 8.52 -11.59 -13.50
CA GLU A 138 7.07 -11.37 -13.45
C GLU A 138 6.25 -12.59 -13.91
N ASP A 139 6.88 -13.54 -14.60
CA ASP A 139 6.24 -14.71 -15.18
C ASP A 139 6.24 -15.95 -14.26
N SER A 140 6.78 -15.85 -13.04
CA SER A 140 6.84 -16.98 -12.11
C SER A 140 5.86 -16.85 -10.93
N LYS A 141 4.90 -17.78 -10.86
CA LYS A 141 4.02 -17.95 -9.69
C LYS A 141 4.78 -18.54 -8.49
N GLU A 142 5.71 -19.43 -8.77
CA GLU A 142 6.52 -20.15 -7.78
C GLU A 142 7.44 -19.19 -7.03
N LEU A 143 7.97 -18.18 -7.72
CA LEU A 143 8.76 -17.12 -7.09
C LEU A 143 7.93 -16.35 -6.06
N ALA A 144 6.68 -16.01 -6.39
CA ALA A 144 5.79 -15.33 -5.46
C ALA A 144 5.47 -16.17 -4.21
N ALA A 145 5.23 -17.47 -4.39
CA ALA A 145 5.03 -18.40 -3.28
C ALA A 145 6.28 -18.48 -2.38
N ALA A 146 7.47 -18.62 -2.99
CA ALA A 146 8.73 -18.66 -2.25
C ALA A 146 9.01 -17.37 -1.46
N ASP A 147 8.73 -16.21 -2.04
CA ASP A 147 8.89 -14.91 -1.36
C ASP A 147 7.94 -14.80 -0.15
N LEU A 148 6.69 -15.26 -0.28
CA LEU A 148 5.72 -15.27 0.81
C LEU A 148 6.06 -16.31 1.90
N ASP A 149 6.56 -17.48 1.51
CA ASP A 149 7.03 -18.50 2.46
C ASP A 149 8.22 -18.01 3.27
N ALA A 150 9.13 -17.25 2.63
CA ALA A 150 10.25 -16.61 3.33
C ALA A 150 9.79 -15.59 4.38
N LEU A 151 8.66 -14.93 4.15
CA LEU A 151 8.00 -14.06 5.14
C LEU A 151 7.24 -14.84 6.23
N LYS A 152 7.13 -16.17 6.13
CA LYS A 152 6.32 -17.01 7.02
C LYS A 152 4.88 -16.51 7.09
N LEU A 153 4.24 -16.43 5.93
CA LEU A 153 2.86 -15.98 5.81
C LEU A 153 1.92 -16.76 6.74
N THR A 154 0.96 -16.07 7.34
CA THR A 154 -0.03 -16.62 8.26
C THR A 154 -1.45 -16.26 7.81
N ALA A 155 -2.45 -16.93 8.39
CA ALA A 155 -3.85 -16.64 8.10
C ALA A 155 -4.30 -15.23 8.56
N ASP A 156 -3.58 -14.59 9.48
CA ASP A 156 -3.88 -13.22 9.90
C ASP A 156 -3.30 -12.17 8.97
N ASP A 157 -2.40 -12.54 8.05
CA ASP A 157 -1.86 -11.60 7.07
C ASP A 157 -2.87 -11.25 5.97
N THR A 158 -2.63 -10.11 5.30
CA THR A 158 -3.31 -9.69 4.08
C THR A 158 -2.30 -9.57 2.95
N VAL A 159 -2.56 -10.22 1.81
CA VAL A 159 -1.73 -10.11 0.61
C VAL A 159 -2.50 -9.38 -0.49
N VAL A 160 -1.91 -8.29 -0.99
CA VAL A 160 -2.42 -7.49 -2.09
C VAL A 160 -1.54 -7.74 -3.32
N GLY A 161 -2.06 -8.54 -4.27
CA GLY A 161 -1.45 -8.70 -5.58
C GLY A 161 -1.71 -7.47 -6.45
N ILE A 162 -0.68 -6.93 -7.11
CA ILE A 162 -0.78 -5.70 -7.90
C ILE A 162 -0.30 -5.96 -9.33
N SER A 163 -1.18 -5.73 -10.31
CA SER A 163 -0.85 -5.87 -11.73
C SER A 163 -1.76 -4.97 -12.58
N ALA A 164 -1.20 -4.02 -13.32
CA ALA A 164 -2.00 -3.15 -14.20
C ALA A 164 -2.77 -3.97 -15.24
N SER A 165 -2.10 -4.96 -15.86
CA SER A 165 -2.71 -5.86 -16.83
C SER A 165 -3.74 -6.80 -16.19
N GLY A 166 -3.63 -7.06 -14.89
CA GLY A 166 -4.47 -7.99 -14.14
C GLY A 166 -4.19 -9.47 -14.45
N ARG A 167 -3.09 -9.75 -15.16
CA ARG A 167 -2.71 -11.11 -15.61
C ARG A 167 -1.27 -11.51 -15.30
N THR A 168 -0.51 -10.66 -14.60
CA THR A 168 0.90 -10.94 -14.27
C THR A 168 1.00 -12.21 -13.40
N PRO A 169 1.69 -13.27 -13.85
CA PRO A 169 1.76 -14.54 -13.12
C PRO A 169 2.25 -14.38 -11.67
N TYR A 170 3.29 -13.58 -11.42
CA TYR A 170 3.79 -13.35 -10.05
C TYR A 170 2.70 -12.80 -9.11
N ALA A 171 1.93 -11.79 -9.54
CA ALA A 171 0.87 -11.20 -8.71
C ALA A 171 -0.29 -12.18 -8.47
N ILE A 172 -0.65 -12.97 -9.49
CA ILE A 172 -1.67 -14.02 -9.36
C ILE A 172 -1.19 -15.13 -8.41
N GLY A 173 0.05 -15.61 -8.58
CA GLY A 173 0.64 -16.63 -7.74
C GLY A 173 0.73 -16.20 -6.27
N ALA A 174 1.03 -14.93 -6.01
CA ALA A 174 1.02 -14.36 -4.66
C ALA A 174 -0.35 -14.50 -3.98
N VAL A 175 -1.42 -14.10 -4.68
CA VAL A 175 -2.80 -14.17 -4.18
C VAL A 175 -3.28 -15.63 -4.05
N GLU A 176 -3.02 -16.47 -5.05
CA GLU A 176 -3.38 -17.89 -4.99
C GLU A 176 -2.70 -18.59 -3.82
N HIS A 177 -1.38 -18.39 -3.66
CA HIS A 177 -0.61 -18.97 -2.55
C HIS A 177 -1.12 -18.48 -1.20
N ALA A 178 -1.30 -17.17 -1.04
CA ALA A 178 -1.81 -16.57 0.18
C ALA A 178 -3.17 -17.14 0.60
N ARG A 179 -4.06 -17.37 -0.37
CA ARG A 179 -5.35 -18.01 -0.14
C ARG A 179 -5.21 -19.43 0.41
N THR A 180 -4.23 -20.21 -0.06
CA THR A 180 -3.96 -21.55 0.51
C THR A 180 -3.50 -21.53 1.96
N GLN A 181 -2.88 -20.42 2.39
CA GLN A 181 -2.45 -20.19 3.78
C GLN A 181 -3.56 -19.58 4.66
N GLY A 182 -4.74 -19.31 4.10
CA GLY A 182 -5.86 -18.70 4.81
C GLY A 182 -5.74 -17.19 5.03
N ALA A 183 -4.75 -16.54 4.40
CA ALA A 183 -4.58 -15.10 4.44
C ALA A 183 -5.70 -14.39 3.65
N LEU A 184 -6.00 -13.15 4.02
CA LEU A 184 -6.90 -12.30 3.23
C LEU A 184 -6.21 -11.95 1.91
N THR A 185 -6.96 -11.94 0.80
CA THR A 185 -6.39 -11.68 -0.52
C THR A 185 -7.12 -10.55 -1.26
N VAL A 186 -6.34 -9.62 -1.79
CA VAL A 186 -6.81 -8.50 -2.59
C VAL A 186 -6.09 -8.51 -3.94
N GLY A 187 -6.83 -8.37 -5.04
CA GLY A 187 -6.27 -8.30 -6.38
C GLY A 187 -6.51 -6.92 -6.99
N LEU A 188 -5.48 -6.12 -7.17
CA LEU A 188 -5.56 -4.76 -7.72
C LEU A 188 -5.11 -4.73 -9.20
N SER A 189 -6.05 -4.39 -10.10
CA SER A 189 -5.81 -4.33 -11.54
C SER A 189 -6.46 -3.14 -12.23
N CYS A 190 -6.10 -2.91 -13.50
CA CYS A 190 -6.63 -1.82 -14.31
C CYS A 190 -7.36 -2.29 -15.58
N ASN A 191 -7.73 -3.58 -15.63
CA ASN A 191 -8.57 -4.17 -16.66
C ASN A 191 -9.77 -4.85 -15.99
N ALA A 192 -10.96 -4.72 -16.59
CA ALA A 192 -12.14 -5.42 -16.14
C ALA A 192 -12.04 -6.94 -16.41
N GLY A 193 -12.64 -7.76 -15.53
CA GLY A 193 -12.68 -9.21 -15.70
C GLY A 193 -11.29 -9.88 -15.65
N SER A 194 -10.37 -9.30 -14.90
CA SER A 194 -8.99 -9.74 -14.78
C SER A 194 -8.85 -11.06 -14.00
N ALA A 195 -7.86 -11.86 -14.41
CA ALA A 195 -7.53 -13.12 -13.73
C ALA A 195 -7.11 -12.90 -12.27
N LEU A 196 -6.41 -11.79 -12.00
CA LEU A 196 -6.01 -11.41 -10.65
C LEU A 196 -7.21 -11.11 -9.74
N ALA A 197 -8.19 -10.34 -10.23
CA ALA A 197 -9.41 -10.07 -9.45
C ALA A 197 -10.20 -11.35 -9.19
N ALA A 198 -10.28 -12.26 -10.17
CA ALA A 198 -10.96 -13.54 -10.01
C ALA A 198 -10.27 -14.49 -9.01
N ALA A 199 -8.94 -14.41 -8.87
CA ALA A 199 -8.17 -15.22 -7.93
C ALA A 199 -8.30 -14.74 -6.46
N ALA A 200 -8.56 -13.45 -6.26
CA ALA A 200 -8.64 -12.81 -4.95
C ALA A 200 -10.00 -12.96 -4.26
N GLU A 201 -10.04 -12.73 -2.95
CA GLU A 201 -11.28 -12.54 -2.20
C GLU A 201 -11.90 -11.16 -2.50
N HIS A 202 -11.06 -10.12 -2.53
CA HIS A 202 -11.45 -8.78 -2.94
C HIS A 202 -10.77 -8.40 -4.27
N GLY A 203 -11.54 -8.37 -5.36
CA GLY A 203 -11.08 -7.86 -6.65
C GLY A 203 -11.29 -6.35 -6.78
N LEU A 204 -10.22 -5.59 -6.96
CA LEU A 204 -10.22 -4.14 -7.16
C LEU A 204 -9.80 -3.81 -8.60
N GLU A 205 -10.78 -3.64 -9.48
CA GLU A 205 -10.55 -3.34 -10.89
C GLU A 205 -10.77 -1.85 -11.17
N ILE A 206 -9.67 -1.09 -11.23
CA ILE A 206 -9.68 0.37 -11.47
C ILE A 206 -9.42 0.63 -12.95
N VAL A 207 -10.48 0.62 -13.76
CA VAL A 207 -10.36 0.73 -15.22
C VAL A 207 -10.09 2.18 -15.64
N THR A 208 -8.82 2.50 -15.92
CA THR A 208 -8.39 3.85 -16.34
C THR A 208 -8.50 4.10 -17.85
N GLY A 209 -8.91 3.08 -18.62
CA GLY A 209 -8.89 3.10 -20.07
C GLY A 209 -7.48 3.04 -20.68
N PRO A 210 -7.35 3.21 -22.00
CA PRO A 210 -6.07 3.12 -22.71
C PRO A 210 -5.08 4.22 -22.30
N GLU A 211 -3.80 3.90 -22.35
CA GLU A 211 -2.73 4.82 -21.94
C GLU A 211 -2.38 5.87 -23.01
N LEU A 212 -1.72 6.97 -22.59
CA LEU A 212 -1.17 7.98 -23.50
C LEU A 212 -0.21 7.37 -24.53
N LEU A 213 0.69 6.53 -24.04
CA LEU A 213 1.55 5.68 -24.86
C LEU A 213 1.05 4.24 -24.70
N THR A 214 0.68 3.60 -25.80
CA THR A 214 0.12 2.23 -25.80
C THR A 214 1.00 1.28 -24.98
N GLY A 215 0.39 0.58 -24.03
CA GLY A 215 1.06 -0.37 -23.13
C GLY A 215 1.87 0.26 -21.98
N SER A 216 2.07 1.58 -21.95
CA SER A 216 2.85 2.26 -20.89
C SER A 216 2.05 2.44 -19.60
N THR A 217 1.68 1.33 -18.98
CA THR A 217 0.88 1.26 -17.73
C THR A 217 1.53 1.88 -16.50
N ARG A 218 2.79 2.31 -16.60
CA ARG A 218 3.43 3.16 -15.56
C ARG A 218 2.80 4.54 -15.42
N LEU A 219 1.88 4.93 -16.32
CA LEU A 219 1.20 6.21 -16.35
C LEU A 219 -0.12 6.14 -15.58
N LYS A 220 -1.29 6.15 -16.23
CA LYS A 220 -2.57 6.22 -15.53
C LYS A 220 -2.81 5.04 -14.61
N ALA A 221 -2.54 3.81 -15.07
CA ALA A 221 -2.71 2.61 -14.26
C ALA A 221 -1.80 2.63 -13.02
N GLY A 222 -0.53 3.06 -13.16
CA GLY A 222 0.38 3.27 -12.04
C GLY A 222 -0.09 4.35 -11.07
N THR A 223 -0.63 5.46 -11.57
CA THR A 223 -1.23 6.51 -10.74
C THR A 223 -2.44 5.98 -9.97
N ALA A 224 -3.33 5.23 -10.61
CA ALA A 224 -4.48 4.59 -9.97
C ALA A 224 -4.03 3.65 -8.86
N GLN A 225 -3.04 2.80 -9.13
CA GLN A 225 -2.46 1.90 -8.13
C GLN A 225 -1.92 2.67 -6.94
N LYS A 226 -1.15 3.75 -7.16
CA LYS A 226 -0.65 4.60 -6.07
C LYS A 226 -1.79 5.15 -5.20
N LEU A 227 -2.85 5.67 -5.83
CA LEU A 227 -3.99 6.22 -5.10
C LEU A 227 -4.67 5.15 -4.24
N VAL A 228 -4.90 3.96 -4.79
CA VAL A 228 -5.53 2.86 -4.04
C VAL A 228 -4.63 2.34 -2.92
N LEU A 229 -3.32 2.16 -3.15
CA LEU A 229 -2.38 1.73 -2.11
C LEU A 229 -2.33 2.73 -0.95
N ASN A 230 -2.27 4.03 -1.26
CA ASN A 230 -2.31 5.07 -0.23
C ASN A 230 -3.64 5.08 0.54
N MET A 231 -4.76 4.78 -0.12
CA MET A 231 -6.04 4.58 0.58
C MET A 231 -5.96 3.37 1.51
N ILE A 232 -5.43 2.24 1.03
CA ILE A 232 -5.30 1.01 1.82
C ILE A 232 -4.48 1.25 3.08
N SER A 233 -3.25 1.72 2.95
CA SER A 233 -2.37 1.95 4.09
C SER A 233 -2.93 3.03 5.04
N THR A 234 -3.30 4.19 4.50
CA THR A 234 -3.72 5.33 5.34
C THR A 234 -5.01 5.04 6.09
N ILE A 235 -6.04 4.52 5.40
CA ILE A 235 -7.34 4.27 6.03
C ILE A 235 -7.24 3.10 7.00
N THR A 236 -6.46 2.05 6.69
CA THR A 236 -6.16 0.97 7.64
C THR A 236 -5.55 1.53 8.93
N MET A 237 -4.54 2.41 8.82
CA MET A 237 -3.89 3.01 9.99
C MET A 237 -4.82 3.94 10.78
N ILE A 238 -5.76 4.63 10.11
CA ILE A 238 -6.83 5.37 10.78
C ILE A 238 -7.74 4.41 11.56
N ARG A 239 -8.14 3.29 10.96
CA ARG A 239 -8.99 2.25 11.59
C ARG A 239 -8.30 1.53 12.75
N LEU A 240 -6.97 1.53 12.79
CA LEU A 240 -6.14 1.02 13.89
C LEU A 240 -5.79 2.09 14.94
N GLY A 241 -6.39 3.28 14.87
CA GLY A 241 -6.21 4.32 15.88
C GLY A 241 -4.84 5.01 15.86
N LYS A 242 -4.09 4.95 14.75
CA LYS A 242 -2.81 5.67 14.59
C LYS A 242 -2.98 7.20 14.48
N THR A 243 -4.21 7.67 14.28
CA THR A 243 -4.56 9.08 14.14
C THR A 243 -5.58 9.55 15.18
N TYR A 244 -5.69 10.87 15.34
CA TYR A 244 -6.76 11.54 16.08
C TYR A 244 -7.28 12.72 15.26
N GLY A 245 -8.51 12.59 14.74
CA GLY A 245 -8.95 13.48 13.66
C GLY A 245 -8.04 13.32 12.45
N ASN A 246 -7.46 14.40 11.96
CA ASN A 246 -6.49 14.40 10.86
C ASN A 246 -5.03 14.52 11.34
N LEU A 247 -4.76 14.33 12.64
CA LEU A 247 -3.43 14.40 13.21
C LEU A 247 -2.83 13.00 13.35
N MET A 248 -1.59 12.83 12.87
CA MET A 248 -0.79 11.62 13.11
C MET A 248 -0.25 11.66 14.54
N VAL A 249 -0.93 11.00 15.48
CA VAL A 249 -0.61 11.08 16.91
C VAL A 249 0.23 9.91 17.42
N ASP A 250 0.40 8.87 16.61
CA ASP A 250 1.34 7.78 16.89
C ASP A 250 2.71 8.13 16.30
N VAL A 251 3.43 9.04 16.98
CA VAL A 251 4.76 9.52 16.57
C VAL A 251 5.68 9.44 17.77
N ARG A 252 6.84 8.80 17.59
CA ARG A 252 7.92 8.80 18.58
C ARG A 252 9.07 9.70 18.13
N ALA A 253 9.45 10.64 18.98
CA ALA A 253 10.48 11.60 18.64
C ALA A 253 11.89 11.01 18.73
N SER A 254 12.48 10.63 17.60
CA SER A 254 13.88 10.13 17.53
C SER A 254 14.91 11.21 17.15
N ASN A 255 14.47 12.43 16.82
CA ASN A 255 15.32 13.57 16.46
C ASN A 255 14.63 14.91 16.75
N GLU A 256 15.38 16.02 16.70
CA GLU A 256 14.87 17.36 17.01
C GLU A 256 13.67 17.77 16.14
N LYS A 257 13.67 17.42 14.85
CA LYS A 257 12.53 17.69 13.94
C LYS A 257 11.27 16.97 14.41
N LEU A 258 11.40 15.71 14.83
CA LEU A 258 10.26 14.94 15.34
C LEU A 258 9.81 15.41 16.73
N ARG A 259 10.71 15.93 17.58
CA ARG A 259 10.34 16.58 18.84
C ARG A 259 9.49 17.83 18.60
N ALA A 260 9.93 18.71 17.69
CA ALA A 260 9.19 19.90 17.32
C ALA A 260 7.82 19.55 16.72
N ARG A 261 7.75 18.52 15.86
CA ARG A 261 6.49 18.02 15.30
C ARG A 261 5.56 17.47 16.40
N SER A 262 6.10 16.68 17.33
CA SER A 262 5.34 16.09 18.44
C SER A 262 4.66 17.18 19.27
N ARG A 263 5.43 18.20 19.69
CA ARG A 263 4.88 19.38 20.39
C ARG A 263 3.79 20.08 19.59
N HIS A 264 4.01 20.31 18.30
CA HIS A 264 3.03 20.96 17.44
C HIS A 264 1.72 20.17 17.34
N ILE A 265 1.79 18.83 17.24
CA ILE A 265 0.61 17.96 17.22
C ILE A 265 -0.16 18.04 18.53
N VAL A 266 0.53 17.97 19.68
CA VAL A 266 -0.12 18.11 20.99
C VAL A 266 -0.80 19.48 21.10
N SER A 267 -0.12 20.55 20.66
CA SER A 267 -0.70 21.90 20.63
C SER A 267 -1.97 21.97 19.78
N LEU A 268 -1.95 21.46 18.55
CA LEU A 268 -3.13 21.44 17.67
C LEU A 268 -4.28 20.62 18.25
N ALA A 269 -3.97 19.49 18.90
CA ALA A 269 -4.98 18.59 19.45
C ALA A 269 -5.64 19.14 20.73
N THR A 270 -4.91 19.92 21.53
CA THR A 270 -5.30 20.28 22.89
C THR A 270 -5.58 21.76 23.11
N GLY A 271 -4.94 22.64 22.34
CA GLY A 271 -4.93 24.09 22.60
C GLY A 271 -4.19 24.49 23.88
N ALA A 272 -3.45 23.58 24.51
CA ALA A 272 -2.78 23.82 25.79
C ALA A 272 -1.56 24.73 25.67
N SER A 273 -1.11 25.25 26.82
CA SER A 273 0.07 26.09 26.89
C SER A 273 1.35 25.28 26.69
N ASP A 274 2.41 25.98 26.28
CA ASP A 274 3.74 25.41 26.10
C ASP A 274 4.26 24.64 27.33
N ALA A 275 3.98 25.15 28.54
CA ALA A 275 4.39 24.52 29.78
C ALA A 275 3.64 23.21 30.05
N GLU A 276 2.32 23.18 29.79
CA GLU A 276 1.50 21.97 29.93
C GLU A 276 1.91 20.90 28.92
N ILE A 277 2.20 21.30 27.68
CA ILE A 277 2.63 20.38 26.62
C ILE A 277 3.97 19.73 26.97
N GLU A 278 4.96 20.51 27.41
CA GLU A 278 6.27 19.96 27.80
C GLU A 278 6.17 19.06 29.03
N ALA A 279 5.35 19.44 30.02
CA ALA A 279 5.11 18.60 31.18
C ALA A 279 4.46 17.26 30.81
N ALA A 280 3.42 17.28 29.96
CA ALA A 280 2.74 16.07 29.50
C ALA A 280 3.67 15.17 28.67
N LEU A 281 4.40 15.74 27.69
CA LEU A 281 5.36 14.99 26.88
C LEU A 281 6.49 14.41 27.74
N ALA A 282 6.99 15.13 28.74
CA ALA A 282 7.99 14.59 29.66
C ALA A 282 7.45 13.44 30.51
N ALA A 283 6.20 13.55 30.98
CA ALA A 283 5.55 12.52 31.79
C ALA A 283 5.24 11.24 30.98
N THR A 284 5.17 11.33 29.66
CA THR A 284 4.81 10.21 28.77
C THR A 284 5.94 9.75 27.86
N ASP A 285 7.21 10.00 28.23
CA ASP A 285 8.40 9.64 27.44
C ASP A 285 8.36 10.12 25.97
N GLY A 286 7.73 11.28 25.75
CA GLY A 286 7.56 11.89 24.43
C GLY A 286 6.46 11.27 23.58
N GLU A 287 5.66 10.35 24.12
CA GLU A 287 4.54 9.75 23.39
C GLU A 287 3.38 10.75 23.24
N VAL A 288 3.17 11.19 22.00
CA VAL A 288 2.19 12.24 21.65
C VAL A 288 0.76 11.83 22.02
N LYS A 289 0.36 10.61 21.69
CA LYS A 289 -0.99 10.09 21.96
C LYS A 289 -1.31 10.10 23.46
N HIS A 290 -0.36 9.65 24.29
CA HIS A 290 -0.46 9.68 25.74
C HIS A 290 -0.51 11.11 26.29
N ALA A 291 0.36 12.00 25.80
CA ALA A 291 0.39 13.40 26.23
C ALA A 291 -0.95 14.12 25.94
N ILE A 292 -1.56 13.86 24.78
CA ILE A 292 -2.90 14.42 24.46
C ILE A 292 -3.94 13.90 25.46
N LEU A 293 -3.90 12.62 25.82
CA LEU A 293 -4.84 12.05 26.78
C LEU A 293 -4.64 12.59 28.20
N VAL A 294 -3.40 12.78 28.64
CA VAL A 294 -3.08 13.43 29.93
C VAL A 294 -3.75 14.81 30.00
N ILE A 295 -3.60 15.62 28.95
CA ILE A 295 -4.12 16.99 28.91
C ILE A 295 -5.65 17.01 28.80
N LEU A 296 -6.22 16.36 27.78
CA LEU A 296 -7.67 16.43 27.51
C LEU A 296 -8.48 15.58 28.50
N GLY A 297 -7.96 14.42 28.89
CA GLY A 297 -8.58 13.52 29.87
C GLY A 297 -8.40 13.98 31.31
N ARG A 298 -7.47 14.91 31.58
CA ARG A 298 -7.13 15.40 32.93
C ARG A 298 -6.76 14.25 33.87
N VAL A 299 -5.93 13.35 33.37
CA VAL A 299 -5.45 12.16 34.10
C VAL A 299 -3.92 12.15 34.13
N ASP A 300 -3.33 11.38 35.04
CA ASP A 300 -1.89 11.17 35.04
C ASP A 300 -1.44 10.23 33.91
N ALA A 301 -0.12 10.16 33.68
CA ALA A 301 0.46 9.36 32.61
C ALA A 301 0.18 7.85 32.74
N ALA A 302 0.12 7.33 33.97
CA ALA A 302 -0.16 5.92 34.22
C ALA A 302 -1.60 5.56 33.82
N THR A 303 -2.56 6.37 34.27
CA THR A 303 -3.98 6.24 33.91
C THR A 303 -4.20 6.43 32.40
N ALA A 304 -3.47 7.37 31.78
CA ALA A 304 -3.53 7.57 30.33
C ALA A 304 -3.06 6.30 29.58
N ALA A 305 -1.96 5.69 30.02
CA ALA A 305 -1.45 4.45 29.44
C ALA A 305 -2.44 3.29 29.58
N GLU A 306 -3.04 3.12 30.76
CA GLU A 306 -4.07 2.11 31.02
C GLU A 306 -5.28 2.29 30.10
N ARG A 307 -5.86 3.49 30.05
CA ARG A 307 -7.03 3.77 29.19
C ARG A 307 -6.75 3.58 27.72
N LEU A 308 -5.53 3.90 27.26
CA LEU A 308 -5.13 3.66 25.88
C LEU A 308 -4.99 2.16 25.59
N ALA A 309 -4.44 1.38 26.52
CA ALA A 309 -4.36 -0.07 26.39
C ALA A 309 -5.76 -0.71 26.33
N GLU A 310 -6.68 -0.33 27.21
CA GLU A 310 -8.09 -0.80 27.21
C GLU A 310 -8.88 -0.36 25.97
N SER A 311 -8.40 0.68 25.30
CA SER A 311 -9.01 1.24 24.10
C SER A 311 -8.34 0.79 22.81
N ASP A 312 -7.48 -0.22 22.85
CA ASP A 312 -6.74 -0.73 21.69
C ASP A 312 -5.97 0.41 20.97
N GLY A 313 -5.41 1.33 21.74
CA GLY A 313 -4.69 2.50 21.24
C GLY A 313 -5.55 3.59 20.59
N HIS A 314 -6.88 3.50 20.64
CA HIS A 314 -7.79 4.49 20.06
C HIS A 314 -7.99 5.68 21.02
N LEU A 315 -7.33 6.81 20.71
CA LEU A 315 -7.36 7.99 21.60
C LEU A 315 -8.76 8.53 21.87
N ARG A 316 -9.65 8.57 20.85
CA ARG A 316 -11.03 9.05 21.04
C ARG A 316 -11.85 8.14 21.95
N LYS A 317 -11.63 6.82 21.89
CA LYS A 317 -12.28 5.84 22.78
C LYS A 317 -11.74 6.02 24.21
N ALA A 318 -10.43 6.17 24.38
CA ALA A 318 -9.79 6.38 25.67
C ALA A 318 -10.21 7.69 26.37
N LEU A 319 -10.45 8.76 25.61
CA LEU A 319 -10.98 10.03 26.13
C LEU A 319 -12.42 9.91 26.66
N ASN A 320 -13.21 9.01 26.06
CA ASN A 320 -14.61 8.81 26.42
C ASN A 320 -14.80 7.71 27.47
N ALA A 321 -13.74 7.00 27.86
CA ALA A 321 -13.80 6.00 28.91
C ALA A 321 -14.09 6.67 30.27
N GLU A 322 -15.15 6.24 30.94
CA GLU A 322 -15.45 6.66 32.30
C GLU A 322 -14.36 6.14 33.26
N PRO A 323 -14.10 6.82 34.39
CA PRO A 323 -13.15 6.31 35.38
C PRO A 323 -13.64 4.96 35.91
N THR A 324 -12.87 3.90 35.69
CA THR A 324 -13.08 2.61 36.32
C THR A 324 -12.99 2.82 37.83
N THR A 325 -14.14 2.84 38.50
CA THR A 325 -14.19 2.92 39.96
C THR A 325 -13.71 1.57 40.48
N ALA A 326 -12.47 1.52 40.96
CA ALA A 326 -11.96 0.36 41.69
C ALA A 326 -12.92 0.07 42.86
N THR A 327 -13.50 -1.13 42.86
CA THR A 327 -14.31 -1.68 43.96
C THR A 327 -13.44 -2.48 44.90
#